data_AF-A0A926CSU2-F1
#
_entry.id   AF-A0A926CSU2-F1
#
_cell.length_a   1.000
_cell.length_b   1.000
_cell.length_c   1.000
_cell.angle_alpha   90.00
_cell.angle_beta   90.00
_cell.angle_gamma   90.00
#
_symmetry.space_group_name_H-M   'P 1'
#
loop_
_entity.id
_entity.type
_entity.pdbx_description
1 polymer ?
#
loop_
_entity_poly.entity_id
_entity_poly.type
_entity_poly.pdbx_seq_one_letter_code
_entity_poly.pdbx_strand_id
1 'polypeptide(L)' 'PVWVLVQMRRLGSSEADILYNYPTLRAEDLINAWAYARLHPEEIDRHIRDNEMA' A
#
# COMPACT_ATOMS: atom_id res chain seq x y z
N PRO A 1 -2.06 3.91 5.67
CA PRO A 1 -2.73 2.59 5.67
C PRO A 1 -2.08 1.65 4.66
N VAL A 2 -2.06 0.33 4.91
CA VAL A 2 -1.41 -0.64 3.99
C VAL A 2 -2.06 -0.61 2.60
N TRP A 3 -3.39 -0.50 2.52
CA TRP A 3 -4.12 -0.46 1.25
C TRP A 3 -3.70 0.72 0.36
N VAL A 4 -3.35 1.89 0.92
CA VAL A 4 -2.87 3.06 0.16
C VAL A 4 -1.55 2.74 -0.55
N LEU A 5 -0.62 2.09 0.17
CA LEU A 5 0.68 1.71 -0.38
C LEU A 5 0.48 0.70 -1.52
N VAL A 6 -0.39 -0.29 -1.32
CA VAL A 6 -0.72 -1.31 -2.32
C VAL A 6 -1.35 -0.67 -3.56
N GLN A 7 -2.26 0.28 -3.37
CA GLN A 7 -2.90 1.00 -4.47
C GLN A 7 -1.89 1.84 -5.25
N MET A 8 -1.01 2.61 -4.60
CA MET A 8 0.04 3.38 -5.28
C MET A 8 0.94 2.48 -6.13
N ARG A 9 1.32 1.32 -5.60
CA ARG A 9 2.10 0.33 -6.35
C ARG A 9 1.33 -0.24 -7.54
N ARG A 10 0.02 -0.51 -7.41
CA ARG A 10 -0.85 -0.94 -8.53
C ARG A 10 -0.98 0.12 -9.62
N LEU A 11 -0.96 1.40 -9.23
CA LEU A 11 -0.97 2.55 -10.14
C LEU A 11 0.41 2.84 -10.78
N GLY A 12 1.43 2.04 -10.47
CA GLY A 12 2.75 2.12 -11.09
C GLY A 12 3.80 2.92 -10.30
N SER A 13 3.50 3.34 -9.07
CA SER A 13 4.51 4.00 -8.22
C SER A 13 5.60 3.01 -7.80
N SER A 14 6.86 3.44 -7.86
CA SER A 14 7.98 2.66 -7.31
C SER A 14 8.04 2.79 -5.79
N GLU A 15 8.72 1.87 -5.12
CA GLU A 15 8.94 1.96 -3.67
C GLU A 15 9.71 3.23 -3.27
N ALA A 16 10.61 3.69 -4.13
CA ALA A 16 11.32 4.95 -3.95
C ALA A 16 10.37 6.16 -3.99
N ASP A 17 9.41 6.17 -4.93
CA ASP A 17 8.39 7.22 -5.00
C ASP A 17 7.49 7.21 -3.76
N ILE A 18 7.15 6.02 -3.25
CA ILE A 18 6.35 5.87 -2.05
C ILE A 18 7.10 6.41 -0.83
N LEU A 19 8.38 6.06 -0.65
CA LEU A 19 9.21 6.58 0.44
C LEU A 19 9.45 8.08 0.34
N TYR A 20 9.58 8.61 -0.89
CA TYR A 20 9.71 10.04 -1.13
C TYR A 20 8.45 10.80 -0.71
N ASN A 21 7.26 10.30 -1.05
CA ASN A 21 5.99 10.91 -0.68
C ASN A 21 5.63 10.71 0.81
N TYR A 22 6.16 9.67 1.46
CA TYR A 22 5.95 9.37 2.88
C TYR A 22 7.30 9.28 3.62
N PRO A 23 7.97 10.41 3.90
CA PRO A 23 9.32 10.42 4.47
C PRO A 23 9.39 9.88 5.91
N THR A 24 8.26 9.72 6.60
CA THR A 24 8.18 9.06 7.91
C THR A 24 8.12 7.53 7.82
N LEU A 25 7.87 6.98 6.63
CA LEU A 25 7.79 5.55 6.37
C LEU A 25 9.20 5.00 6.12
N ARG A 26 9.52 3.85 6.72
CA ARG A 26 10.80 3.16 6.47
C ARG A 26 10.62 2.08 5.42
N ALA A 27 11.74 1.69 4.79
CA ALA A 27 11.75 0.56 3.87
C ALA A 27 11.26 -0.74 4.52
N GLU A 28 11.57 -0.95 5.81
CA GLU A 28 11.07 -2.10 6.59
C GLU A 28 9.53 -2.10 6.71
N ASP A 29 8.91 -0.92 6.83
CA ASP A 29 7.46 -0.80 6.90
C ASP A 29 6.80 -1.21 5.58
N LEU A 30 7.46 -0.94 4.44
CA LEU A 30 6.98 -1.42 3.13
C LEU A 30 7.02 -2.95 3.04
N ILE A 31 8.11 -3.57 3.51
CA ILE A 31 8.22 -5.04 3.52
C ILE A 31 7.09 -5.65 4.35
N ASN A 32 6.85 -5.10 5.55
CA ASN A 32 5.76 -5.54 6.42
C ASN A 32 4.38 -5.31 5.79
N ALA A 33 4.18 -4.16 5.14
CA ALA A 33 2.93 -3.84 4.44
C ALA A 33 2.66 -4.82 3.29
N TRP A 34 3.68 -5.19 2.50
CA TRP A 34 3.54 -6.18 1.44
C TRP A 34 3.29 -7.60 1.97
N ALA A 35 3.94 -7.97 3.07
CA ALA A 35 3.68 -9.25 3.74
C ALA A 35 2.23 -9.31 4.23
N TYR A 36 1.74 -8.25 4.89
CA TYR A 36 0.36 -8.13 5.33
C TYR A 36 -0.62 -8.22 4.15
N ALA A 37 -0.37 -7.47 3.07
CA ALA A 37 -1.24 -7.46 1.90
C ALA A 37 -1.32 -8.82 1.18
N ARG A 38 -0.24 -9.62 1.22
CA ARG A 38 -0.24 -10.99 0.69
C ARG A 38 -1.00 -11.97 1.56
N LEU A 39 -0.98 -11.77 2.88
CA LEU A 39 -1.72 -12.59 3.85
C LEU A 39 -3.22 -12.25 3.88
N HIS A 40 -3.57 -10.99 3.58
CA HIS A 40 -4.94 -10.47 3.65
C HIS A 40 -5.37 -9.76 2.35
N PRO A 41 -5.30 -10.43 1.18
CA PRO A 41 -5.57 -9.78 -0.11
C PRO A 41 -7.02 -9.30 -0.23
N GLU A 42 -7.99 -10.07 0.29
CA GLU A 42 -9.42 -9.74 0.24
C GLU A 42 -9.76 -8.48 1.04
N GLU A 43 -9.13 -8.33 2.22
CA GLU A 43 -9.29 -7.13 3.06
C GLU A 43 -8.73 -5.92 2.31
N ILE A 44 -7.52 -6.01 1.78
CA ILE A 44 -6.90 -4.92 1.03
C ILE A 44 -7.73 -4.54 -0.19
N ASP A 45 -8.21 -5.52 -0.96
CA ASP A 45 -9.06 -5.26 -2.12
C ASP A 45 -10.39 -4.63 -1.73
N ARG A 46 -10.99 -5.03 -0.59
CA ARG A 46 -12.17 -4.36 -0.06
C ARG A 46 -11.88 -2.90 0.27
N HIS A 47 -10.80 -2.63 1.01
CA HIS A 47 -10.44 -1.27 1.40
C HIS A 47 -10.13 -0.37 0.19
N ILE A 48 -9.51 -0.91 -0.86
CA ILE A 48 -9.28 -0.18 -2.10
C ILE A 48 -10.62 0.16 -2.77
N ARG A 49 -11.51 -0.83 -2.96
CA ARG A 49 -12.83 -0.61 -3.59
C ARG A 49 -13.69 0.37 -2.81
N ASP A 50 -13.76 0.23 -1.49
CA ASP A 50 -14.55 1.10 -0.63
C ASP A 50 -14.07 2.55 -0.72
N ASN A 51 -12.76 2.77 -0.84
CA ASN A 51 -12.18 4.10 -0.99
C ASN A 51 -12.31 4.67 -2.41
N GLU A 52 -12.39 3.84 -3.45
CA GLU A 52 -12.66 4.29 -4.83
C GLU A 52 -14.12 4.71 -5.05
N MET A 53 -15.04 4.24 -4.21
CA MET A 53 -16.47 4.57 -4.27
C MET A 53 -16.91 5.68 -3.29
N ALA A 54 -15.99 6.21 -2.48
CA ALA A 54 -16.23 7.29 -1.53
C ALA A 54 -15.96 8.66 -2.15
#